data_AF-A0A7S6VIM8-F1
#
_entry.id   AF-A0A7S6VIM8-F1
#
_cell.length_a   1.000
_cell.length_b   1.000
_cell.length_c   1.000
_cell.angle_alpha   90.00
_cell.angle_beta   90.00
_cell.angle_gamma   90.00
#
_symmetry.space_group_name_H-M   'P 1'
#
loop_
_entity.id
_entity.type
_entity.pdbx_description
1 polymer ?
#
loop_
_entity_poly.entity_id
_entity_poly.type
_entity_poly.pdbx_seq_one_letter_code
_entity_poly.pdbx_strand_id
1 'polypeptide(L)'
;MENQINLYTIHDCFASTLDTMEIIEILVRESFADMYFGNKTYINVMHENFINQIKSFVTVFIDDKKQEYIIVDEKRINIPNIPISIIENFEQNLKILRSSVIKSAYIIN
;
A
#
# COMPACT_ATOMS: atom_id res chain seq x y z
N MET A 1 -4.35 20.82 21.27
CA MET A 1 -5.01 21.81 20.39
C MET A 1 -5.35 21.07 19.11
N GLU A 2 -6.63 20.87 18.83
CA GLU A 2 -7.06 20.40 17.50
C GLU A 2 -6.93 21.58 16.54
N ASN A 3 -6.03 21.47 15.57
CA ASN A 3 -5.98 22.44 14.48
C ASN A 3 -7.14 22.15 13.53
N GLN A 4 -8.13 23.04 13.47
CA GLN A 4 -9.13 23.01 12.39
C GLN A 4 -8.45 23.48 11.10
N ILE A 5 -8.04 22.53 10.26
CA ILE A 5 -7.45 22.82 8.95
C ILE A 5 -8.53 22.68 7.89
N ASN A 6 -8.75 23.73 7.11
CA ASN A 6 -9.61 23.66 5.93
C ASN A 6 -8.84 22.96 4.80
N LEU A 7 -9.24 21.75 4.43
CA LEU A 7 -8.62 20.99 3.34
C LEU A 7 -9.60 20.83 2.19
N TYR A 8 -9.17 21.26 1.00
CA TYR A 8 -9.87 21.05 -0.26
C TYR A 8 -9.02 20.15 -1.14
N THR A 9 -9.67 19.20 -1.82
CA THR A 9 -8.97 18.28 -2.72
C THR A 9 -9.66 18.20 -4.07
N ILE A 10 -8.87 18.10 -5.14
CA ILE A 10 -9.32 17.73 -6.48
C ILE A 10 -8.37 16.64 -6.96
N HIS A 11 -8.78 15.37 -6.85
CA HIS A 11 -7.92 14.21 -7.12
C HIS A 11 -6.62 14.25 -6.29
N ASP A 12 -5.49 14.53 -6.94
CA ASP A 12 -4.14 14.64 -6.38
C ASP A 12 -3.73 16.08 -6.03
N CYS A 13 -4.60 17.06 -6.28
CA CYS A 13 -4.38 18.45 -5.90
C CYS A 13 -4.90 18.71 -4.48
N PHE A 14 -4.08 19.33 -3.64
CA PHE A 14 -4.40 19.70 -2.26
C PHE A 14 -4.36 21.21 -2.10
N ALA A 15 -5.42 21.80 -1.55
CA ALA A 15 -5.51 23.24 -1.32
C ALA A 15 -6.00 23.53 0.10
N SER A 16 -5.49 24.61 0.68
CA SER A 16 -5.80 25.05 2.04
C SER A 16 -5.68 26.57 2.14
N THR A 17 -5.80 27.12 3.35
CA THR A 17 -5.51 28.54 3.59
C THR A 17 -3.98 28.77 3.63
N LEU A 18 -3.54 30.00 3.40
CA LEU A 18 -2.12 30.34 3.28
C LEU A 18 -1.31 29.97 4.54
N ASP A 19 -1.93 30.10 5.71
CA ASP A 19 -1.34 29.80 7.02
C ASP A 19 -1.20 28.30 7.32
N THR A 20 -1.92 27.44 6.59
CA THR A 20 -1.91 25.98 6.81
C THR A 20 -1.32 25.19 5.65
N MET A 21 -0.96 25.84 4.54
CA MET A 21 -0.46 25.15 3.35
C MET A 21 0.84 24.38 3.59
N GLU A 22 1.78 24.96 4.35
CA GLU A 22 3.03 24.28 4.75
C GLU A 22 2.74 23.03 5.60
N ILE A 23 1.76 23.12 6.50
CA ILE A 23 1.33 21.99 7.33
C ILE A 23 0.72 20.90 6.44
N ILE A 24 -0.12 21.25 5.47
CA ILE A 24 -0.70 20.30 4.52
C ILE A 24 0.38 19.61 3.70
N GLU A 25 1.37 20.33 3.18
CA GLU A 25 2.48 19.73 2.43
C GLU A 25 3.23 18.68 3.25
N ILE A 26 3.53 18.97 4.53
CA ILE A 26 4.15 18.01 5.46
C ILE A 26 3.23 16.80 5.67
N LEU A 27 1.96 17.03 5.97
CA LEU A 27 1.01 15.97 6.28
C LEU A 27 0.76 15.04 5.10
N VAL A 28 0.67 15.56 3.87
CA VAL A 28 0.46 14.70 2.71
C VAL A 28 1.72 13.90 2.40
N ARG A 29 2.93 14.46 2.54
CA ARG A 29 4.18 13.69 2.40
C ARG A 29 4.28 12.57 3.43
N GLU A 30 4.01 12.85 4.70
CA GLU A 30 3.99 11.84 5.76
C GLU A 30 2.89 10.79 5.50
N SER A 31 1.70 11.21 5.09
CA SER A 31 0.59 10.28 4.78
C SER A 31 0.92 9.37 3.60
N PHE A 32 1.53 9.91 2.54
CA PHE A 32 2.01 9.13 1.41
C PHE A 32 3.10 8.15 1.85
N ALA A 33 4.05 8.61 2.67
CA ALA A 33 5.09 7.78 3.23
C ALA A 33 4.50 6.63 4.06
N ASP A 34 3.55 6.90 4.94
CA ASP A 34 2.97 5.88 5.80
C ASP A 34 2.09 4.89 5.03
N MET A 35 1.35 5.36 4.02
CA MET A 35 0.47 4.51 3.21
C MET A 35 1.26 3.45 2.41
N TYR A 36 2.37 3.84 1.79
CA TYR A 36 3.16 2.94 0.95
C TYR A 36 4.31 2.26 1.70
N PHE A 37 4.84 2.90 2.75
CA PHE A 37 6.09 2.53 3.40
C PHE A 37 5.96 2.28 4.92
N GLY A 38 4.74 2.23 5.47
CA GLY A 38 4.49 1.95 6.89
C GLY A 38 4.71 0.49 7.34
N ASN A 39 4.39 0.20 8.61
CA ASN A 39 4.71 -1.05 9.33
C ASN A 39 4.14 -2.35 8.75
N LYS A 40 3.19 -2.28 7.81
CA LYS A 40 2.76 -3.43 7.01
C LYS A 40 2.86 -3.04 5.55
N THR A 41 3.51 -3.87 4.75
CA THR A 41 3.52 -3.65 3.31
C THR A 41 2.05 -3.69 2.85
N TYR A 42 1.56 -2.60 2.26
CA TYR A 42 0.18 -2.54 1.77
C TYR A 42 -0.12 -3.72 0.82
N ILE A 43 0.92 -4.19 0.11
CA ILE A 43 0.89 -5.37 -0.76
C ILE A 43 0.56 -6.64 0.03
N ASN A 44 1.17 -6.87 1.19
CA ASN A 44 0.87 -8.05 2.00
C ASN A 44 -0.58 -8.01 2.47
N VAL A 45 -1.04 -6.87 2.99
CA VAL A 45 -2.42 -6.71 3.48
C VAL A 45 -3.42 -6.90 2.33
N MET A 46 -3.16 -6.29 1.18
CA MET A 46 -3.99 -6.43 -0.02
C MET A 46 -4.02 -7.87 -0.52
N HIS A 47 -2.87 -8.53 -0.59
CA HIS A 47 -2.75 -9.91 -1.01
C HIS A 47 -3.51 -10.86 -0.08
N GLU A 48 -3.26 -10.77 1.23
CA GLU A 48 -3.98 -11.54 2.24
C GLU A 48 -5.50 -11.36 2.12
N ASN A 49 -5.97 -10.12 1.95
CA ASN A 49 -7.40 -9.84 1.77
C ASN A 49 -7.98 -10.47 0.51
N PHE A 50 -7.26 -10.44 -0.62
CA PHE A 50 -7.73 -11.10 -1.84
C PHE A 50 -7.78 -12.61 -1.67
N ILE A 51 -6.74 -13.20 -1.09
CA ILE A 51 -6.70 -14.63 -0.84
C ILE A 51 -7.85 -15.02 0.09
N ASN A 52 -8.04 -14.33 1.21
CA ASN A 52 -9.12 -14.61 2.15
C ASN A 52 -10.51 -14.54 1.51
N GLN A 53 -10.74 -13.55 0.64
CA GLN A 53 -11.99 -13.46 -0.12
C GLN A 53 -12.16 -14.67 -1.04
N ILE A 54 -11.14 -15.05 -1.82
CA ILE A 54 -11.19 -16.25 -2.65
C ILE A 54 -11.51 -17.47 -1.78
N LYS A 55 -10.76 -17.68 -0.68
CA LYS A 55 -10.95 -18.81 0.23
C LYS A 55 -12.33 -18.86 0.88
N SER A 56 -13.04 -17.73 0.99
CA SER A 56 -14.41 -17.69 1.50
C SER A 56 -15.47 -18.19 0.52
N PHE A 57 -15.18 -18.22 -0.78
CA PHE A 57 -16.13 -18.63 -1.83
C PHE A 57 -15.78 -19.96 -2.49
N VAL A 58 -14.51 -20.38 -2.44
CA VAL A 58 -14.05 -21.60 -3.13
C VAL A 58 -13.23 -22.50 -2.23
N THR A 59 -13.28 -23.80 -2.52
CA THR A 59 -12.38 -24.78 -1.89
C THR A 59 -10.98 -24.61 -2.44
N VAL A 60 -10.01 -24.48 -1.54
CA VAL A 60 -8.57 -24.45 -1.87
C VAL A 60 -7.99 -25.83 -1.73
N PHE A 61 -7.20 -26.22 -2.72
CA PHE A 61 -6.43 -27.46 -2.73
C PHE A 61 -4.94 -27.14 -2.64
N ILE A 62 -4.17 -28.09 -2.13
CA ILE A 62 -2.71 -28.02 -2.02
C ILE A 62 -2.14 -29.21 -2.79
N ASP A 63 -1.17 -28.97 -3.66
CA ASP A 63 -0.48 -30.04 -4.38
C ASP A 63 0.75 -30.58 -3.62
N ASP A 64 1.40 -31.61 -4.18
CA ASP A 64 2.59 -32.24 -3.60
C ASP A 64 3.78 -31.29 -3.44
N LYS A 65 3.77 -30.14 -4.13
CA LYS A 65 4.79 -29.08 -4.04
C LYS A 65 4.40 -27.99 -3.04
N LYS A 66 3.33 -28.18 -2.26
CA LYS A 66 2.74 -27.20 -1.33
C LYS A 66 2.23 -25.93 -2.02
N GLN A 67 1.91 -25.99 -3.31
CA GLN A 67 1.33 -24.86 -4.04
C GLN A 67 -0.19 -24.89 -3.90
N GLU A 68 -0.76 -23.80 -3.39
CA GLU A 68 -2.21 -23.61 -3.32
C GLU A 68 -2.81 -23.37 -4.72
N TYR A 69 -3.96 -23.96 -4.99
CA TYR A 69 -4.72 -23.79 -6.22
C TYR A 69 -6.23 -23.94 -6.01
N ILE A 70 -7.01 -23.44 -6.96
CA ILE A 70 -8.47 -23.55 -7.03
C ILE A 70 -8.88 -24.17 -8.36
N ILE A 71 -10.11 -24.69 -8.42
CA ILE A 71 -10.72 -25.20 -9.66
C ILE A 71 -11.90 -24.30 -10.02
N VAL A 72 -11.82 -23.69 -11.21
CA VAL A 72 -12.88 -22.83 -11.77
C VAL A 72 -13.12 -23.30 -13.20
N ASP A 73 -14.36 -23.62 -13.54
CA ASP A 73 -14.75 -24.11 -14.89
C ASP A 73 -13.86 -25.27 -15.38
N GLU A 74 -13.69 -26.29 -14.52
CA GLU A 74 -12.84 -27.47 -14.77
C GLU A 74 -11.35 -27.15 -15.01
N LYS A 75 -10.92 -25.91 -14.79
CA LYS A 75 -9.52 -25.48 -14.94
C LYS A 75 -8.86 -25.26 -13.59
N ARG A 76 -7.63 -25.73 -13.48
CA ARG A 76 -6.75 -25.45 -12.34
C ARG A 76 -6.16 -24.05 -12.46
N ILE A 77 -6.37 -23.22 -11.44
CA ILE A 77 -5.78 -21.89 -11.31
C ILE A 77 -4.93 -21.87 -10.05
N ASN A 78 -3.64 -21.58 -10.18
CA ASN A 78 -2.74 -21.49 -9.03
C ASN A 78 -2.97 -20.17 -8.28
N ILE A 79 -3.04 -20.23 -6.95
CA ILE A 79 -3.04 -19.05 -6.11
C ILE A 79 -1.60 -18.50 -6.07
N PRO A 80 -1.33 -17.28 -6.55
CA PRO A 80 0.03 -16.76 -6.60
C PRO A 80 0.55 -16.48 -5.19
N ASN A 81 1.86 -16.66 -4.99
CA ASN A 81 2.56 -16.12 -3.83
C ASN A 81 3.04 -14.70 -4.13
N ILE A 82 3.25 -13.89 -3.09
CA ILE A 82 3.91 -12.59 -3.24
C ILE A 82 5.36 -12.84 -3.75
N PRO A 83 5.82 -12.14 -4.80
CA PRO A 83 7.19 -12.26 -5.28
C PRO A 83 8.22 -11.97 -4.19
N ILE A 84 9.18 -12.88 -3.99
CA ILE A 84 10.23 -12.76 -2.97
C ILE A 84 11.04 -11.46 -3.14
N SER A 85 11.25 -11.00 -4.37
CA SER A 85 11.94 -9.74 -4.67
C SER A 85 11.26 -8.51 -4.07
N ILE A 86 9.94 -8.56 -3.88
CA ILE A 86 9.17 -7.52 -3.21
C ILE A 86 9.38 -7.60 -1.70
N ILE A 87 9.62 -8.79 -1.14
CA ILE A 87 9.75 -9.02 0.31
C ILE A 87 11.18 -8.72 0.80
N GLU A 88 12.21 -9.27 0.14
CA GLU A 88 13.59 -9.24 0.63
C GLU A 88 14.25 -7.87 0.56
N ASN A 89 13.87 -7.05 -0.43
CA ASN A 89 14.41 -5.70 -0.59
C ASN A 89 13.47 -4.61 -0.06
N PHE A 90 12.32 -4.98 0.51
CA PHE A 90 11.29 -4.01 0.88
C PHE A 90 11.76 -3.08 1.97
N GLU A 91 12.10 -3.60 3.15
CA GLU A 91 12.44 -2.82 4.35
C GLU A 91 13.52 -1.75 4.10
N GLN A 92 14.58 -2.13 3.38
CA GLN A 92 15.69 -1.23 3.10
C GLN A 92 15.34 -0.21 2.00
N ASN A 93 14.70 -0.65 0.91
CA ASN A 93 14.24 0.27 -0.13
C ASN A 93 13.16 1.22 0.38
N LEU A 94 12.29 0.73 1.29
CA LEU A 94 11.24 1.54 1.90
C LEU A 94 11.84 2.64 2.76
N LYS A 95 12.87 2.36 3.56
CA LYS A 95 13.54 3.39 4.38
C LYS A 95 14.15 4.47 3.50
N ILE A 96 14.82 4.08 2.42
CA ILE A 96 15.44 5.02 1.47
C ILE A 96 14.36 5.86 0.78
N LEU A 97 13.31 5.22 0.25
CA LEU A 97 12.22 5.89 -0.45
C LEU A 97 11.42 6.79 0.48
N ARG A 98 11.04 6.33 1.68
CA ARG A 98 10.39 7.13 2.73
C ARG A 98 11.22 8.37 3.06
N SER A 99 12.52 8.20 3.31
CA SER A 99 13.40 9.33 3.63
C SER A 99 13.52 10.32 2.46
N SER A 100 13.45 9.83 1.22
CA SER A 100 13.50 10.66 0.02
C SER A 100 12.19 11.42 -0.19
N VAL A 101 11.06 10.78 0.10
CA VAL A 101 9.72 11.39 0.00
C VAL A 101 9.57 12.53 1.01
N ILE A 102 9.88 12.26 2.28
CA ILE A 102 9.76 13.23 3.37
C ILE A 102 10.62 14.47 3.09
N LYS A 103 11.81 14.29 2.52
CA LYS A 103 12.76 15.38 2.24
C LYS A 103 12.52 16.10 0.91
N SER A 104 11.63 15.59 0.06
CA SER A 104 11.42 16.16 -1.27
C SER A 104 10.63 17.46 -1.17
N ALA A 105 11.16 18.53 -1.75
CA ALA A 105 10.49 19.82 -1.88
C ALA A 105 9.48 19.87 -3.06
N TYR A 106 9.43 18.84 -3.90
CA TYR A 106 8.67 18.87 -5.16
C TYR A 106 7.67 17.71 -5.31
N ILE A 107 7.49 16.90 -4.25
CA ILE A 107 6.49 15.83 -4.30
C ILE A 107 5.08 16.41 -4.32
N ILE A 108 4.88 17.55 -3.67
CA ILE A 108 3.67 18.38 -3.71
C ILE A 108 4.15 19.82 -3.76
N ASN A 109 3.64 20.60 -4.72
CA ASN A 109 3.96 22.00 -4.95
C ASN A 109 2.73 22.72 -5.48
#